data_AF-F0S1M3-F1
#
_entry.id   AF-F0S1M3-F1
#
_cell.length_a   1.000
_cell.length_b   1.000
_cell.length_c   1.000
_cell.angle_alpha   90.00
_cell.angle_beta   90.00
_cell.angle_gamma   90.00
#
_symmetry.space_group_name_H-M   'P 1'
#
loop_
_entity.id
_entity.type
_entity.pdbx_description
1 polymer ?
#
loop_
_entity_poly.entity_id
_entity_poly.type
_entity_poly.pdbx_seq_one_letter_code
_entity_poly.pdbx_strand_id
1 'polypeptide(L)'
;MDTKRVKEFYLGELSDSFLYEKLAKKEKDARRKEELLRISQIEKVHADFRKSVLEKRGIEPPDFKLSGKVSLLLKITSLIPPALIVSLFEFYESSTVREYYKFLKSSELSEEEKEQLKKIIVDEIEHESFFRSVVKEFDPSRVRDLVFGMNDGLVEILGAVSGFSAVYPDRPEIVGLSGLIVGFAGAASMGIGAFISSKSQKEVSLRNREELEILKEVSPDTLIERVSQELGIEKENLKKLPRKVLIRLLLEEENSGEEIKFGVVTGLAYLLGVIFPVFPYFLLENSYGALALSILSAGIVLAITGSFVAFLSGISIKKKAIEMLMVGFAAAGFSYFIGRIANLLFGIEIS
;
A
#
# COMPACT_ATOMS: atom_id res chain seq x y z
N MET A 1 -20.42 18.70 -22.09
CA MET A 1 -20.14 17.89 -20.86
C MET A 1 -21.45 17.58 -20.12
N ASP A 2 -21.64 16.37 -19.58
CA ASP A 2 -22.82 16.04 -18.75
C ASP A 2 -22.86 16.97 -17.51
N THR A 3 -23.96 17.71 -17.34
CA THR A 3 -24.21 18.61 -16.21
C THR A 3 -23.98 17.95 -14.86
N LYS A 4 -24.23 16.64 -14.77
CA LYS A 4 -23.97 15.85 -13.57
C LYS A 4 -22.48 15.84 -13.20
N ARG A 5 -21.61 15.68 -14.19
CA ARG A 5 -20.16 15.53 -13.98
C ARG A 5 -19.50 16.84 -13.52
N VAL A 6 -19.95 17.98 -14.04
CA VAL A 6 -19.44 19.30 -13.59
C VAL A 6 -19.80 19.55 -12.12
N LYS A 7 -21.00 19.13 -11.71
CA LYS A 7 -21.44 19.22 -10.30
C LYS A 7 -20.65 18.28 -9.39
N GLU A 8 -20.44 17.03 -9.80
CA GLU A 8 -19.64 16.05 -9.05
C GLU A 8 -18.23 16.58 -8.80
N PHE A 9 -17.62 17.11 -9.85
CA PHE A 9 -16.31 17.71 -9.76
C PHE A 9 -16.26 18.92 -8.81
N TYR A 10 -17.17 19.89 -8.92
CA TYR A 10 -17.24 21.03 -8.00
C TYR A 10 -17.34 20.60 -6.52
N LEU A 11 -18.13 19.56 -6.24
CA LEU A 11 -18.25 19.00 -4.90
C LEU A 11 -16.99 18.24 -4.45
N GLY A 12 -16.24 17.67 -5.39
CA GLY A 12 -14.92 17.07 -5.17
C GLY A 12 -13.93 18.10 -4.64
N GLU A 13 -13.67 19.15 -5.42
CA GLU A 13 -12.73 20.24 -5.04
C GLU A 13 -13.04 20.83 -3.66
N LEU A 14 -14.33 21.04 -3.34
CA LEU A 14 -14.74 21.53 -2.02
C LEU A 14 -14.50 20.51 -0.90
N SER A 15 -14.69 19.22 -1.20
CA SER A 15 -14.41 18.13 -0.26
C SER A 15 -12.92 18.06 0.04
N ASP A 16 -12.08 18.20 -0.97
CA ASP A 16 -10.62 18.08 -0.87
C ASP A 16 -10.04 19.31 -0.17
N SER A 17 -10.47 20.51 -0.56
CA SER A 17 -10.14 21.75 0.16
C SER A 17 -10.44 21.64 1.67
N PHE A 18 -11.64 21.16 2.02
CA PHE A 18 -12.03 20.97 3.41
C PHE A 18 -11.21 19.88 4.12
N LEU A 19 -11.00 18.74 3.46
CA LEU A 19 -10.24 17.62 4.00
C LEU A 19 -8.81 18.05 4.31
N TYR A 20 -8.12 18.69 3.36
CA TYR A 20 -6.74 19.14 3.50
C TYR A 20 -6.59 20.18 4.61
N GLU A 21 -7.52 21.13 4.72
CA GLU A 21 -7.51 22.11 5.81
C GLU A 21 -7.62 21.45 7.18
N LYS A 22 -8.50 20.45 7.31
CA LYS A 22 -8.69 19.71 8.58
C LYS A 22 -7.51 18.81 8.91
N LEU A 23 -6.89 18.20 7.91
CA LEU A 23 -5.73 17.34 8.08
C LEU A 23 -4.48 18.14 8.42
N ALA A 24 -4.28 19.30 7.79
CA ALA A 24 -3.19 20.21 8.13
C ALA A 24 -3.22 20.65 9.61
N LYS A 25 -4.41 20.82 10.20
CA LYS A 25 -4.55 21.14 11.63
C LYS A 25 -4.09 20.00 12.55
N LYS A 26 -4.07 18.76 12.06
CA LYS A 26 -3.65 17.56 12.80
C LYS A 26 -2.23 17.10 12.44
N GLU A 27 -1.67 17.59 11.33
CA GLU A 27 -0.33 17.23 10.88
C GLU A 27 0.72 17.80 11.83
N LYS A 28 1.68 16.94 12.21
CA LYS A 28 2.73 17.28 13.17
C LYS A 28 3.95 17.89 12.49
N ASP A 29 4.22 17.46 11.26
CA ASP A 29 5.34 17.97 10.49
C ASP A 29 5.00 19.34 9.88
N ALA A 30 5.84 20.33 10.17
CA ALA A 30 5.61 21.72 9.76
C ALA A 30 5.58 21.88 8.24
N ARG A 31 6.45 21.16 7.51
CA ARG A 31 6.55 21.23 6.05
C ARG A 31 5.31 20.61 5.41
N ARG A 32 4.90 19.41 5.84
CA ARG A 32 3.69 18.76 5.31
C ARG A 32 2.43 19.54 5.66
N LYS A 33 2.37 20.13 6.85
CA LYS A 33 1.27 21.00 7.25
C LYS A 33 1.14 22.22 6.33
N GLU A 34 2.24 22.91 6.04
CA GLU A 34 2.25 24.06 5.14
C GLU A 34 1.79 23.67 3.73
N GLU A 35 2.30 22.55 3.21
CA GLU A 35 1.90 22.07 1.89
C GLU A 35 0.42 21.66 1.83
N LEU A 36 -0.11 20.97 2.84
CA LEU A 36 -1.55 20.65 2.92
C LEU A 36 -2.41 21.92 2.96
N LEU A 37 -1.97 22.98 3.65
CA LEU A 37 -2.67 24.27 3.64
C LEU A 37 -2.59 24.94 2.27
N ARG A 38 -1.44 24.90 1.60
CA ARG A 38 -1.26 25.42 0.25
C ARG A 38 -2.21 24.72 -0.74
N ILE A 39 -2.19 23.39 -0.76
CA ILE A 39 -3.06 22.57 -1.62
C ILE A 39 -4.53 22.87 -1.31
N SER A 40 -4.93 22.93 -0.04
CA SER A 40 -6.30 23.31 0.36
C SER A 40 -6.79 24.63 -0.24
N GLN A 41 -5.91 25.64 -0.35
CA GLN A 41 -6.25 26.90 -1.00
C GLN A 41 -6.35 26.78 -2.52
N ILE A 42 -5.51 25.96 -3.15
CA ILE A 42 -5.54 25.69 -4.59
C ILE A 42 -6.87 25.00 -4.97
N GLU A 43 -7.25 23.95 -4.24
CA GLU A 43 -8.55 23.25 -4.41
C GLU A 43 -9.74 24.21 -4.30
N LYS A 44 -9.65 25.20 -3.41
CA LYS A 44 -10.69 26.23 -3.28
C LYS A 44 -10.78 27.12 -4.52
N VAL A 45 -9.64 27.48 -5.11
CA VAL A 45 -9.59 28.23 -6.37
C VAL A 45 -10.14 27.39 -7.53
N HIS A 46 -9.85 26.10 -7.56
CA HIS A 46 -10.40 25.16 -8.55
C HIS A 46 -11.92 25.02 -8.39
N ALA A 47 -12.43 24.92 -7.16
CA ALA A 47 -13.87 24.95 -6.87
C ALA A 47 -14.54 26.24 -7.36
N ASP A 48 -13.94 27.40 -7.10
CA ASP A 48 -14.45 28.70 -7.56
C ASP A 48 -14.50 28.81 -9.08
N PHE A 49 -13.47 28.30 -9.78
CA PHE A 49 -13.49 28.18 -11.24
C PHE A 49 -14.67 27.32 -11.71
N ARG A 50 -14.85 26.12 -11.15
CA ARG A 50 -15.96 25.22 -11.53
C ARG A 50 -17.32 25.81 -11.23
N LYS A 51 -17.46 26.55 -10.13
CA LYS A 51 -18.66 27.33 -9.82
C LYS A 51 -18.96 28.35 -10.92
N SER A 52 -17.95 29.10 -11.36
CA SER A 52 -18.12 30.07 -12.44
C SER A 52 -18.57 29.41 -13.76
N VAL A 53 -18.08 28.21 -14.06
CA VAL A 53 -18.49 27.43 -15.25
C VAL A 53 -19.94 26.94 -15.13
N LEU A 54 -20.39 26.53 -13.94
CA LEU A 54 -21.79 26.16 -13.68
C LEU A 54 -22.73 27.35 -13.86
N GLU A 55 -22.39 28.49 -13.27
CA GLU A 55 -23.19 29.72 -13.32
C GLU A 55 -23.32 30.26 -14.75
N LYS A 56 -22.21 30.28 -15.53
CA LYS A 56 -22.23 30.66 -16.96
C LYS A 56 -23.13 29.77 -17.82
N ARG A 57 -23.37 28.53 -17.37
CA ARG A 57 -24.26 27.57 -18.04
C ARG A 57 -25.69 27.59 -17.50
N GLY A 58 -26.02 28.55 -16.63
CA GLY A 58 -27.35 28.69 -16.01
C GLY A 58 -27.68 27.57 -15.02
N ILE A 59 -26.66 26.89 -14.48
CA ILE A 59 -26.83 25.79 -13.53
C ILE A 59 -26.47 26.29 -12.14
N GLU A 60 -27.41 26.17 -11.20
CA GLU A 60 -27.17 26.52 -9.81
C GLU A 60 -26.17 25.53 -9.16
N PRO A 61 -25.11 26.02 -8.47
CA PRO A 61 -24.15 25.18 -7.78
C PRO A 61 -24.84 24.38 -6.67
N PRO A 62 -24.60 23.07 -6.56
CA PRO A 62 -25.18 22.26 -5.50
C PRO A 62 -24.60 22.66 -4.13
N ASP A 63 -25.41 22.54 -3.07
CA ASP A 63 -24.95 22.75 -1.70
C ASP A 63 -23.88 21.72 -1.30
N PHE A 64 -22.82 22.20 -0.67
CA PHE A 64 -21.78 21.33 -0.12
C PHE A 64 -22.28 20.59 1.12
N LYS A 65 -22.24 19.26 1.06
CA LYS A 65 -22.45 18.38 2.21
C LYS A 65 -21.25 17.47 2.37
N LEU A 66 -20.74 17.37 3.60
CA LEU A 66 -19.64 16.48 3.90
C LEU A 66 -20.01 15.03 3.57
N SER A 67 -19.17 14.37 2.77
CA SER A 67 -19.36 12.95 2.49
C SER A 67 -19.06 12.11 3.73
N GLY A 68 -19.78 10.99 3.88
CA GLY A 68 -19.50 10.02 4.95
C GLY A 68 -18.06 9.49 4.90
N LYS A 69 -17.46 9.46 3.70
CA LYS A 69 -16.06 9.06 3.48
C LYS A 69 -15.08 10.03 4.16
N VAL A 70 -15.26 11.35 3.97
CA VAL A 70 -14.42 12.39 4.60
C VAL A 70 -14.53 12.34 6.14
N SER A 71 -15.73 12.10 6.67
CA SER A 71 -15.93 11.95 8.11
C SER A 71 -15.20 10.73 8.69
N LEU A 72 -15.23 9.59 8.00
CA LEU A 72 -14.49 8.40 8.38
C LEU A 72 -12.97 8.66 8.37
N LEU A 73 -12.48 9.34 7.33
CA LEU A 73 -11.07 9.70 7.20
C LEU A 73 -10.55 10.52 8.36
N LEU A 74 -11.30 11.54 8.74
CA LEU A 74 -10.93 12.42 9.84
C LEU A 74 -10.86 11.70 11.19
N LYS A 75 -11.55 10.55 11.35
CA LYS A 75 -11.48 9.73 12.58
C LYS A 75 -10.23 8.85 12.64
N ILE A 76 -9.78 8.31 11.50
CA ILE A 76 -8.61 7.42 11.44
C ILE A 76 -7.26 8.17 11.50
N THR A 77 -7.27 9.50 11.44
CA THR A 77 -6.08 10.38 11.63
C THR A 77 -5.34 10.21 12.96
N SER A 78 -5.93 9.51 13.92
CA SER A 78 -5.27 9.15 15.18
C SER A 78 -4.27 8.01 15.04
N LEU A 79 -4.43 7.16 14.02
CA LEU A 79 -3.65 5.93 13.80
C LEU A 79 -2.60 6.09 12.69
N ILE A 80 -2.89 6.93 11.70
CA ILE A 80 -2.06 7.10 10.50
C ILE A 80 -1.78 8.60 10.32
N PRO A 81 -0.54 9.00 9.95
CA PRO A 81 -0.21 10.38 9.65
C PRO A 81 -1.20 11.02 8.65
N PRO A 82 -1.71 12.23 8.94
CA PRO A 82 -2.70 12.91 8.09
C PRO A 82 -2.31 13.00 6.62
N ALA A 83 -1.06 13.36 6.31
CA ALA A 83 -0.58 13.45 4.94
C ALA A 83 -0.59 12.09 4.21
N LEU A 84 -0.30 10.99 4.90
CA LEU A 84 -0.32 9.64 4.31
C LEU A 84 -1.76 9.19 4.01
N ILE A 85 -2.73 9.59 4.85
CA ILE A 85 -4.16 9.34 4.59
C ILE A 85 -4.60 10.03 3.29
N VAL A 86 -4.17 11.27 3.07
CA VAL A 86 -4.47 11.98 1.81
C VAL A 86 -3.80 11.29 0.65
N SER A 87 -2.51 10.98 0.75
CA SER A 87 -1.80 10.30 -0.33
C SER A 87 -2.52 9.03 -0.77
N LEU A 88 -3.05 8.26 0.19
CA LEU A 88 -3.83 7.06 -0.10
C LEU A 88 -5.12 7.36 -0.86
N PHE A 89 -5.81 8.46 -0.56
CA PHE A 89 -7.07 8.85 -1.20
C PHE A 89 -6.88 9.48 -2.58
N GLU A 90 -5.92 10.37 -2.73
CA GLU A 90 -5.60 11.02 -4.00
C GLU A 90 -5.22 10.03 -5.10
N PHE A 91 -4.55 8.95 -4.72
CA PHE A 91 -4.25 7.88 -5.64
C PHE A 91 -5.50 7.15 -6.18
N TYR A 92 -6.64 7.18 -5.47
CA TYR A 92 -7.91 6.69 -6.00
C TYR A 92 -8.55 7.64 -7.01
N GLU A 93 -8.21 8.94 -6.97
CA GLU A 93 -8.77 9.99 -7.82
C GLU A 93 -7.93 10.25 -9.09
N SER A 94 -6.95 9.38 -9.40
CA SER A 94 -6.02 9.50 -10.53
C SER A 94 -6.66 9.51 -11.94
N SER A 95 -7.99 9.52 -12.04
CA SER A 95 -8.77 9.79 -13.25
C SER A 95 -8.82 11.27 -13.63
N THR A 96 -8.53 12.19 -12.70
CA THR A 96 -8.81 13.63 -12.83
C THR A 96 -7.92 14.32 -13.87
N VAL A 97 -6.59 14.12 -13.84
CA VAL A 97 -5.65 14.69 -14.86
C VAL A 97 -5.97 14.21 -16.29
N ARG A 98 -6.27 12.92 -16.46
CA ARG A 98 -6.59 12.36 -17.79
C ARG A 98 -7.94 12.88 -18.30
N GLU A 99 -8.89 13.09 -17.40
CA GLU A 99 -10.19 13.69 -17.73
C GLU A 99 -10.07 15.16 -18.09
N TYR A 100 -9.29 15.93 -17.34
CA TYR A 100 -8.97 17.31 -17.70
C TYR A 100 -8.24 17.42 -19.03
N TYR A 101 -7.26 16.55 -19.30
CA TYR A 101 -6.57 16.53 -20.58
C TYR A 101 -7.50 16.21 -21.75
N LYS A 102 -8.42 15.25 -21.57
CA LYS A 102 -9.47 14.96 -22.56
C LYS A 102 -10.40 16.15 -22.76
N PHE A 103 -10.75 16.85 -21.68
CA PHE A 103 -11.63 18.00 -21.73
C PHE A 103 -10.97 19.22 -22.40
N LEU A 104 -9.68 19.45 -22.14
CA LEU A 104 -8.87 20.47 -22.81
C LEU A 104 -8.84 20.28 -24.34
N LYS A 105 -8.90 19.03 -24.81
CA LYS A 105 -8.97 18.70 -26.24
C LYS A 105 -10.38 18.79 -26.84
N SER A 106 -11.41 19.03 -26.05
CA SER A 106 -12.78 19.21 -26.55
C SER A 106 -13.00 20.63 -27.09
N SER A 107 -13.82 20.76 -28.13
CA SER A 107 -14.10 22.03 -28.85
C SER A 107 -15.06 22.99 -28.13
N GLU A 108 -15.51 22.66 -26.91
CA GLU A 108 -16.54 23.40 -26.16
C GLU A 108 -15.99 24.54 -25.26
N LEU A 109 -14.67 24.77 -25.22
CA LEU A 109 -14.02 25.71 -24.29
C LEU A 109 -13.56 26.99 -24.99
N SER A 110 -13.79 28.12 -24.32
CA SER A 110 -13.14 29.40 -24.67
C SER A 110 -11.63 29.36 -24.41
N GLU A 111 -10.86 30.24 -25.04
CA GLU A 111 -9.40 30.30 -24.84
C GLU A 111 -9.01 30.63 -23.39
N GLU A 112 -9.80 31.43 -22.69
CA GLU A 112 -9.59 31.72 -21.26
C GLU A 112 -9.80 30.47 -20.38
N GLU A 113 -10.85 29.70 -20.63
CA GLU A 113 -11.13 28.46 -19.89
C GLU A 113 -10.06 27.39 -20.17
N LYS A 114 -9.55 27.31 -21.41
CA LYS A 114 -8.44 26.41 -21.76
C LYS A 114 -7.18 26.76 -20.97
N GLU A 115 -6.86 28.05 -20.83
CA GLU A 115 -5.66 28.48 -20.11
C GLU A 115 -5.79 28.23 -18.60
N GLN A 116 -6.98 28.45 -18.02
CA GLN A 116 -7.25 28.08 -16.62
C GLN A 116 -7.18 26.57 -16.41
N LEU A 117 -7.74 25.78 -17.34
CA LEU A 117 -7.71 24.32 -17.25
C LEU A 117 -6.28 23.75 -17.35
N LYS A 118 -5.40 24.35 -18.16
CA LYS A 118 -3.97 23.98 -18.18
C LYS A 118 -3.31 24.20 -16.83
N LYS A 119 -3.61 25.32 -16.15
CA LYS A 119 -3.08 25.59 -14.79
C LYS A 119 -3.56 24.53 -13.80
N ILE A 120 -4.86 24.23 -13.80
CA ILE A 120 -5.44 23.16 -12.97
C ILE A 120 -4.72 21.83 -13.22
N ILE A 121 -4.51 21.45 -14.49
CA ILE A 121 -3.78 20.22 -14.83
C ILE A 121 -2.36 20.20 -14.23
N VAL A 122 -1.65 21.33 -14.25
CA VAL A 122 -0.30 21.43 -13.68
C VAL A 122 -0.36 21.33 -12.16
N ASP A 123 -1.28 22.06 -11.51
CA ASP A 123 -1.49 22.02 -10.06
C ASP A 123 -1.75 20.57 -9.59
N GLU A 124 -2.63 19.85 -10.28
CA GLU A 124 -2.99 18.45 -10.00
C GLU A 124 -1.79 17.48 -10.13
N ILE A 125 -0.93 17.71 -11.12
CA ILE A 125 0.31 16.93 -11.26
C ILE A 125 1.29 17.24 -10.11
N GLU A 126 1.37 18.50 -9.68
CA GLU A 126 2.18 18.89 -8.51
C GLU A 126 1.63 18.26 -7.22
N HIS A 127 0.31 18.25 -7.03
CA HIS A 127 -0.35 17.61 -5.90
C HIS A 127 0.01 16.12 -5.85
N GLU A 128 -0.14 15.39 -6.96
CA GLU A 128 0.20 13.97 -7.05
C GLU A 128 1.69 13.72 -6.75
N SER A 129 2.59 14.58 -7.26
CA SER A 129 4.02 14.50 -7.01
C SER A 129 4.35 14.68 -5.51
N PHE A 130 3.74 15.67 -4.85
CA PHE A 130 3.87 15.88 -3.42
C PHE A 130 3.41 14.66 -2.63
N PHE A 131 2.20 14.15 -2.90
CA PHE A 131 1.66 13.01 -2.17
C PHE A 131 2.49 11.74 -2.37
N ARG A 132 3.05 11.51 -3.57
CA ARG A 132 4.03 10.44 -3.81
C ARG A 132 5.32 10.65 -3.01
N SER A 133 5.79 11.88 -2.87
CA SER A 133 6.99 12.19 -2.08
C SER A 133 6.77 11.88 -0.60
N VAL A 134 5.60 12.20 -0.04
CA VAL A 134 5.23 11.85 1.33
C VAL A 134 5.27 10.34 1.54
N VAL A 135 4.78 9.55 0.58
CA VAL A 135 4.83 8.07 0.66
C VAL A 135 6.27 7.57 0.66
N LYS A 136 7.16 8.18 -0.14
CA LYS A 136 8.58 7.82 -0.17
C LYS A 136 9.29 8.08 1.15
N GLU A 137 8.87 9.09 1.92
CA GLU A 137 9.41 9.36 3.27
C GLU A 137 9.19 8.19 4.24
N PHE A 138 8.19 7.34 4.01
CA PHE A 138 7.88 6.20 4.87
C PHE A 138 8.68 4.92 4.54
N ASP A 139 9.68 4.98 3.65
CA ASP A 139 10.41 3.82 3.13
C ASP A 139 9.45 2.75 2.55
N PRO A 140 9.08 2.89 1.26
CA PRO A 140 8.16 1.97 0.61
C PRO A 140 8.59 0.50 0.70
N SER A 141 9.89 0.21 0.85
CA SER A 141 10.39 -1.14 1.00
C SER A 141 9.96 -1.75 2.33
N ARG A 142 10.25 -1.08 3.46
CA ARG A 142 9.88 -1.55 4.81
C ARG A 142 8.38 -1.67 5.00
N VAL A 143 7.65 -0.69 4.49
CA VAL A 143 6.20 -0.65 4.58
C VAL A 143 5.59 -1.80 3.78
N ARG A 144 6.10 -2.07 2.59
CA ARG A 144 5.70 -3.20 1.75
C ARG A 144 6.03 -4.53 2.44
N ASP A 145 7.21 -4.67 3.01
CA ASP A 145 7.65 -5.91 3.67
C ASP A 145 6.81 -6.20 4.93
N LEU A 146 6.45 -5.17 5.70
CA LEU A 146 5.51 -5.28 6.82
C LEU A 146 4.13 -5.76 6.34
N VAL A 147 3.62 -5.20 5.24
CA VAL A 147 2.30 -5.57 4.72
C VAL A 147 2.31 -6.98 4.16
N PHE A 148 3.40 -7.41 3.51
CA PHE A 148 3.55 -8.79 3.05
C PHE A 148 3.63 -9.76 4.22
N GLY A 149 4.44 -9.48 5.24
CA GLY A 149 4.50 -10.31 6.44
C GLY A 149 3.13 -10.47 7.11
N MET A 150 2.35 -9.40 7.20
CA MET A 150 0.98 -9.46 7.73
C MET A 150 0.03 -10.25 6.83
N ASN A 151 0.13 -10.11 5.51
CA ASN A 151 -0.66 -10.87 4.55
C ASN A 151 -0.37 -12.36 4.62
N ASP A 152 0.90 -12.74 4.75
CA ASP A 152 1.28 -14.14 4.89
C ASP A 152 0.66 -14.75 6.16
N GLY A 153 0.73 -14.03 7.28
CA GLY A 153 0.06 -14.43 8.53
C GLY A 153 -1.46 -14.55 8.39
N LEU A 154 -2.10 -13.61 7.69
CA LEU A 154 -3.54 -13.66 7.43
C LEU A 154 -3.92 -14.89 6.61
N VAL A 155 -3.24 -15.13 5.48
CA VAL A 155 -3.60 -16.20 4.54
C VAL A 155 -3.29 -17.57 5.15
N GLU A 156 -2.11 -17.75 5.73
CA GLU A 156 -1.68 -19.02 6.32
C GLU A 156 -2.58 -19.42 7.49
N ILE A 157 -2.86 -18.50 8.40
CA ILE A 157 -3.66 -18.81 9.59
C ILE A 157 -5.14 -18.92 9.28
N LEU A 158 -5.67 -18.11 8.36
CA LEU A 158 -7.02 -18.32 7.86
C LEU A 158 -7.16 -19.72 7.24
N GLY A 159 -6.15 -20.18 6.47
CA GLY A 159 -6.04 -21.55 6.01
C GLY A 159 -6.08 -22.57 7.14
N ALA A 160 -5.20 -22.43 8.13
CA ALA A 160 -5.08 -23.36 9.24
C ALA A 160 -6.38 -23.48 10.05
N VAL A 161 -6.95 -22.35 10.51
CA VAL A 161 -8.18 -22.35 11.33
C VAL A 161 -9.39 -22.83 10.53
N SER A 162 -9.43 -22.60 9.22
CA SER A 162 -10.46 -23.18 8.33
C SER A 162 -10.39 -24.70 8.29
N GLY A 163 -9.19 -25.27 8.13
CA GLY A 163 -8.97 -26.72 8.19
C GLY A 163 -9.36 -27.32 9.53
N PHE A 164 -8.88 -26.72 10.63
CA PHE A 164 -9.21 -27.17 11.98
C PHE A 164 -10.70 -27.05 12.31
N SER A 165 -11.40 -26.05 11.78
CA SER A 165 -12.86 -25.92 11.98
C SER A 165 -13.65 -27.07 11.35
N ALA A 166 -13.16 -27.62 10.23
CA ALA A 166 -13.77 -28.80 9.62
C ALA A 166 -13.51 -30.08 10.43
N VAL A 167 -12.42 -30.10 11.21
CA VAL A 167 -12.03 -31.22 12.07
C VAL A 167 -12.71 -31.15 13.44
N TYR A 168 -12.85 -29.96 14.00
CA TYR A 168 -13.37 -29.69 15.34
C TYR A 168 -14.58 -28.72 15.31
N PRO A 169 -15.76 -29.13 14.78
CA PRO A 169 -16.92 -28.24 14.65
C PRO A 169 -17.44 -27.63 15.96
N ASP A 170 -17.37 -28.38 17.06
CA ASP A 170 -17.97 -28.02 18.36
C ASP A 170 -16.93 -27.58 19.41
N ARG A 171 -15.66 -27.40 19.00
CA ARG A 171 -14.55 -27.04 19.89
C ARG A 171 -13.76 -25.83 19.34
N PRO A 172 -14.38 -24.65 19.24
CA PRO A 172 -13.72 -23.46 18.70
C PRO A 172 -12.47 -23.06 19.49
N GLU A 173 -12.42 -23.32 20.80
CA GLU A 173 -11.26 -23.07 21.65
C GLU A 173 -10.03 -23.87 21.21
N ILE A 174 -10.21 -25.12 20.77
CA ILE A 174 -9.13 -25.96 20.25
C ILE A 174 -8.62 -25.41 18.93
N VAL A 175 -9.53 -24.95 18.06
CA VAL A 175 -9.18 -24.32 16.78
C VAL A 175 -8.40 -23.02 17.01
N GLY A 176 -8.88 -22.16 17.90
CA GLY A 176 -8.24 -20.90 18.25
C GLY A 176 -6.84 -21.11 18.85
N LEU A 177 -6.70 -22.04 19.80
CA LEU A 177 -5.40 -22.37 20.39
C LEU A 177 -4.43 -22.95 19.37
N SER A 178 -4.91 -23.85 18.49
CA SER A 178 -4.10 -24.41 17.40
C SER A 178 -3.65 -23.31 16.44
N GLY A 179 -4.55 -22.38 16.08
CA GLY A 179 -4.23 -21.21 15.26
C GLY A 179 -3.18 -20.29 15.90
N LEU A 180 -3.22 -20.08 17.22
CA LEU A 180 -2.17 -19.33 17.93
C LEU A 180 -0.82 -20.06 17.87
N ILE A 181 -0.79 -21.37 18.16
CA ILE A 181 0.46 -22.15 18.15
C ILE A 181 1.09 -22.12 16.76
N VAL A 182 0.31 -22.38 15.71
CA VAL A 182 0.76 -22.30 14.32
C VAL A 182 1.21 -20.87 14.00
N GLY A 183 0.46 -19.85 14.45
CA GLY A 183 0.79 -18.44 14.25
C GLY A 183 2.13 -18.03 14.86
N PHE A 184 2.42 -18.44 16.09
CA PHE A 184 3.71 -18.16 16.73
C PHE A 184 4.87 -18.91 16.06
N ALA A 185 4.65 -20.16 15.66
CA ALA A 185 5.64 -20.94 14.92
C ALA A 185 5.94 -20.30 13.55
N GLY A 186 4.90 -19.89 12.82
CA GLY A 186 4.99 -19.19 11.53
C GLY A 186 5.72 -17.85 11.66
N ALA A 187 5.37 -17.05 12.66
CA ALA A 187 6.05 -15.78 12.94
C ALA A 187 7.54 -15.94 13.24
N ALA A 188 7.91 -16.94 14.05
CA ALA A 188 9.31 -17.25 14.33
C ALA A 188 10.05 -17.69 13.07
N SER A 189 9.44 -18.57 12.26
CA SER A 189 9.98 -19.03 10.98
C SER A 189 10.22 -17.87 10.01
N MET A 190 9.22 -17.01 9.81
CA MET A 190 9.29 -15.84 8.94
C MET A 190 10.34 -14.82 9.43
N GLY A 191 10.39 -14.55 10.73
CA GLY A 191 11.35 -13.61 11.30
C GLY A 191 12.79 -14.11 11.19
N ILE A 192 13.04 -15.40 11.48
CA ILE A 192 14.34 -16.03 11.28
C ILE A 192 14.72 -16.04 9.80
N GLY A 193 13.79 -16.39 8.91
CA GLY A 193 14.00 -16.39 7.46
C GLY A 193 14.37 -15.01 6.93
N ALA A 194 13.65 -13.97 7.35
CA ALA A 194 13.94 -12.58 6.99
C ALA A 194 15.32 -12.12 7.52
N PHE A 195 15.67 -12.47 8.75
CA PHE A 195 17.01 -12.20 9.31
C PHE A 195 18.12 -12.88 8.49
N ILE A 196 17.99 -14.17 8.22
CA ILE A 196 18.97 -14.94 7.45
C ILE A 196 19.10 -14.38 6.04
N SER A 197 17.98 -14.08 5.38
CA SER A 197 17.94 -13.50 4.04
C SER A 197 18.67 -12.15 4.00
N SER A 198 18.32 -11.24 4.92
CA SER A 198 18.96 -9.92 5.01
C SER A 198 20.46 -10.01 5.32
N LYS A 199 20.85 -10.90 6.24
CA LYS A 199 22.26 -11.16 6.55
C LYS A 199 23.02 -11.70 5.33
N SER A 200 22.43 -12.65 4.60
CA SER A 200 23.04 -13.23 3.41
C SER A 200 23.19 -12.21 2.28
N GLN A 201 22.18 -11.35 2.06
CA GLN A 201 22.25 -10.27 1.08
C GLN A 201 23.40 -9.32 1.40
N LYS A 202 23.54 -8.92 2.67
CA LYS A 202 24.65 -8.07 3.12
C LYS A 202 26.01 -8.74 2.93
N GLU A 203 26.15 -10.02 3.25
CA GLU A 203 27.41 -10.74 3.04
C GLU A 203 27.81 -10.78 1.55
N VAL A 204 26.84 -11.03 0.65
CA VAL A 204 27.05 -10.99 -0.80
C VAL A 204 27.40 -9.57 -1.28
N SER A 205 26.68 -8.56 -0.79
CA SER A 205 26.90 -7.16 -1.11
C SER A 205 28.29 -6.66 -0.68
N LEU A 206 28.72 -7.00 0.54
CA LEU A 206 30.07 -6.68 1.04
C LEU A 206 31.15 -7.32 0.17
N ARG A 207 30.96 -8.59 -0.22
CA ARG A 207 31.88 -9.29 -1.10
C ARG A 207 31.93 -8.67 -2.50
N ASN A 208 30.78 -8.34 -3.10
CA ASN A 208 30.72 -7.67 -4.39
C ASN A 208 31.40 -6.31 -4.33
N ARG A 209 31.21 -5.56 -3.25
CA ARG A 209 31.88 -4.27 -3.04
C ARG A 209 33.39 -4.43 -2.93
N GLU A 210 33.88 -5.40 -2.16
CA GLU A 210 35.31 -5.70 -2.07
C GLU A 210 35.89 -6.02 -3.45
N GLU A 211 35.22 -6.87 -4.23
CA GLU A 211 35.63 -7.22 -5.59
C GLU A 211 35.70 -5.99 -6.52
N LEU A 212 34.71 -5.10 -6.46
CA LEU A 212 34.69 -3.86 -7.25
C LEU A 212 35.76 -2.86 -6.81
N GLU A 213 36.06 -2.76 -5.51
CA GLU A 213 37.14 -1.93 -4.98
C GLU A 213 38.52 -2.46 -5.39
N ILE A 214 38.72 -3.79 -5.41
CA ILE A 214 39.94 -4.41 -5.95
C ILE A 214 40.06 -4.11 -7.45
N LEU A 215 39.00 -4.29 -8.24
CA LEU A 215 39.02 -3.98 -9.68
C LEU A 215 39.32 -2.50 -9.94
N LYS A 216 38.78 -1.60 -9.12
CA LYS A 216 39.07 -0.16 -9.19
C LYS A 216 40.56 0.15 -9.06
N GLU A 217 41.30 -0.59 -8.23
CA GLU A 217 42.73 -0.37 -7.99
C GLU A 217 43.63 -1.14 -8.96
N VAL A 218 43.25 -2.37 -9.30
CA VAL A 218 44.08 -3.29 -10.10
C VAL A 218 43.81 -3.16 -11.60
N SER A 219 42.56 -3.04 -12.02
CA SER A 219 42.17 -2.95 -13.44
C SER A 219 40.92 -2.08 -13.65
N PRO A 220 41.09 -0.75 -13.74
CA PRO A 220 39.98 0.18 -13.95
C PRO A 220 39.19 -0.07 -15.25
N ASP A 221 39.84 -0.60 -16.29
CA ASP A 221 39.18 -0.91 -17.55
C ASP A 221 38.27 -2.13 -17.42
N THR A 222 38.67 -3.15 -16.65
CA THR A 222 37.80 -4.30 -16.32
C THR A 222 36.61 -3.87 -15.48
N LEU A 223 36.77 -2.91 -14.57
CA LEU A 223 35.65 -2.32 -13.83
C LEU A 223 34.64 -1.65 -14.78
N ILE A 224 35.11 -0.83 -15.73
CA ILE A 224 34.24 -0.20 -16.73
C ILE A 224 33.54 -1.25 -17.58
N GLU A 225 34.24 -2.30 -17.99
CA GLU A 225 33.67 -3.39 -18.78
C GLU A 225 32.56 -4.13 -18.03
N ARG A 226 32.77 -4.44 -16.75
CA ARG A 226 31.74 -5.07 -15.93
C ARG A 226 30.50 -4.19 -15.78
N VAL A 227 30.67 -2.91 -15.47
CA VAL A 227 29.56 -1.95 -15.35
C VAL A 227 28.81 -1.81 -16.68
N SER A 228 29.55 -1.79 -17.79
CA SER A 228 28.98 -1.72 -19.14
C SER A 228 28.12 -2.95 -19.47
N GLN A 229 28.58 -4.14 -19.09
CA GLN A 229 27.86 -5.39 -19.32
C GLN A 229 26.60 -5.50 -18.43
N GLU A 230 26.71 -5.16 -17.14
CA GLU A 230 25.61 -5.31 -16.19
C GLU A 230 24.49 -4.28 -16.43
N LEU A 231 24.83 -3.04 -16.80
CA LEU A 231 23.86 -1.95 -17.00
C LEU A 231 23.50 -1.69 -18.47
N GLY A 232 24.19 -2.33 -19.41
CA GLY A 232 24.00 -2.09 -20.84
C GLY A 232 24.42 -0.68 -21.31
N ILE A 233 25.28 0.00 -20.55
CA ILE A 233 25.74 1.36 -20.85
C ILE A 233 27.03 1.29 -21.68
N GLU A 234 27.15 2.10 -22.74
CA GLU A 234 28.36 2.16 -23.55
C GLU A 234 29.60 2.59 -22.73
N LYS A 235 30.71 1.85 -22.91
CA LYS A 235 31.98 2.06 -22.20
C LYS A 235 32.49 3.50 -22.28
N GLU A 236 32.29 4.17 -23.42
CA GLU A 236 32.76 5.54 -23.65
C GLU A 236 32.11 6.58 -22.72
N ASN A 237 30.84 6.36 -22.35
CA ASN A 237 30.13 7.22 -21.40
C ASN A 237 30.59 6.96 -19.95
N LEU A 238 30.89 5.70 -19.63
CA LEU A 238 31.35 5.30 -18.29
C LEU A 238 32.79 5.75 -17.99
N LYS A 239 33.66 5.85 -19.01
CA LYS A 239 35.03 6.38 -18.85
C LYS A 239 35.08 7.79 -18.27
N LYS A 240 34.04 8.60 -18.52
CA LYS A 240 33.92 9.99 -18.04
C LYS A 240 33.49 10.09 -16.58
N LEU A 241 32.97 9.00 -15.99
CA LEU A 241 32.47 8.99 -14.63
C LEU A 241 33.57 8.68 -13.60
N PRO A 242 33.50 9.28 -12.39
CA PRO A 242 34.40 8.91 -11.31
C PRO A 242 34.24 7.43 -10.95
N ARG A 243 35.34 6.73 -10.66
CA ARG A 243 35.30 5.29 -10.36
C ARG A 243 34.42 4.93 -9.16
N LYS A 244 34.37 5.80 -8.14
CA LYS A 244 33.45 5.65 -7.00
C LYS A 244 31.98 5.63 -7.42
N VAL A 245 31.62 6.38 -8.46
CA VAL A 245 30.26 6.38 -9.02
C VAL A 245 30.00 5.07 -9.75
N LEU A 246 30.96 4.56 -10.52
CA LEU A 246 30.83 3.27 -11.20
C LEU A 246 30.56 2.11 -10.22
N ILE A 247 31.26 2.08 -9.09
CA ILE A 247 31.01 1.09 -8.02
C ILE A 247 29.60 1.27 -7.45
N ARG A 248 29.18 2.50 -7.16
CA ARG A 248 27.84 2.78 -6.63
C ARG A 248 26.72 2.41 -7.62
N LEU A 249 26.96 2.44 -8.93
CA LEU A 249 25.96 2.05 -9.92
C LEU A 249 25.64 0.55 -9.92
N LEU A 250 26.56 -0.29 -9.45
CA LEU A 250 26.37 -1.75 -9.36
C LEU A 250 25.97 -2.23 -7.96
N LEU A 251 26.18 -1.40 -6.94
CA LEU A 251 25.80 -1.72 -5.58
C LEU A 251 24.44 -1.08 -5.28
N GLU A 252 23.47 -1.90 -4.92
CA GLU A 252 22.24 -1.39 -4.31
C GLU A 252 22.59 -0.67 -3.00
N GLU A 253 21.98 0.49 -2.74
CA GLU A 253 22.13 1.17 -1.45
C GLU A 253 21.45 0.31 -0.37
N GLU A 254 22.24 -0.48 0.33
CA GLU A 254 21.78 -1.29 1.44
C GLU A 254 21.62 -0.47 2.72
N ASN A 255 20.48 -0.66 3.39
CA ASN A 255 20.29 -0.23 4.77
C ASN A 255 21.18 -1.08 5.69
N SER A 256 22.41 -0.63 5.89
CA SER A 256 23.41 -1.34 6.70
C SER A 256 23.03 -1.36 8.19
N GLY A 257 22.94 -2.55 8.78
CA GLY A 257 23.00 -2.76 10.24
C GLY A 257 21.68 -2.99 10.98
N GLU A 258 20.61 -3.32 10.28
CA GLU A 258 19.29 -3.58 10.88
C GLU A 258 18.73 -4.99 10.56
N GLU A 259 19.58 -6.00 10.33
CA GLU A 259 19.15 -7.35 9.93
C GLU A 259 18.25 -8.00 11.00
N ILE A 260 18.65 -7.86 12.27
CA ILE A 260 17.86 -8.34 13.42
C ILE A 260 16.52 -7.62 13.47
N LYS A 261 16.52 -6.29 13.28
CA LYS A 261 15.31 -5.48 13.29
C LYS A 261 14.39 -5.89 12.14
N PHE A 262 14.94 -6.18 10.96
CA PHE A 262 14.17 -6.69 9.83
C PHE A 262 13.47 -8.01 10.17
N GLY A 263 14.21 -8.98 10.71
CA GLY A 263 13.63 -10.25 11.17
C GLY A 263 12.54 -10.07 12.23
N VAL A 264 12.78 -9.23 13.25
CA VAL A 264 11.81 -8.94 14.31
C VAL A 264 10.55 -8.25 13.76
N VAL A 265 10.72 -7.25 12.89
CA VAL A 265 9.59 -6.52 12.29
C VAL A 265 8.74 -7.46 11.43
N THR A 266 9.36 -8.31 10.62
CA THR A 266 8.64 -9.30 9.80
C THR A 266 7.86 -10.30 10.65
N GLY A 267 8.48 -10.85 11.71
CA GLY A 267 7.80 -11.76 12.62
C GLY A 267 6.62 -11.10 13.37
N LEU A 268 6.80 -9.86 13.83
CA LEU A 268 5.71 -9.11 14.48
C LEU A 268 4.59 -8.75 13.50
N ALA A 269 4.93 -8.37 12.27
CA ALA A 269 3.95 -8.10 11.22
C ALA A 269 3.10 -9.35 10.92
N TYR A 270 3.73 -10.52 10.85
CA TYR A 270 3.04 -11.79 10.73
C TYR A 270 2.06 -12.04 11.89
N LEU A 271 2.51 -11.83 13.14
CA LEU A 271 1.64 -11.97 14.33
C LEU A 271 0.44 -11.02 14.30
N LEU A 272 0.59 -9.80 13.79
CA LEU A 272 -0.55 -8.91 13.61
C LEU A 272 -1.59 -9.50 12.65
N GLY A 273 -1.15 -10.22 11.62
CA GLY A 273 -2.03 -10.93 10.70
C GLY A 273 -2.78 -12.09 11.36
N VAL A 274 -2.12 -12.82 12.26
CA VAL A 274 -2.68 -13.97 13.01
C VAL A 274 -3.90 -13.57 13.87
N ILE A 275 -3.93 -12.34 14.40
CA ILE A 275 -4.97 -11.90 15.34
C ILE A 275 -6.36 -11.99 14.70
N PHE A 276 -6.52 -11.56 13.44
CA PHE A 276 -7.84 -11.42 12.84
C PHE A 276 -8.54 -12.75 12.55
N PRO A 277 -7.87 -13.77 11.99
CA PRO A 277 -8.49 -15.07 11.78
C PRO A 277 -8.71 -15.85 13.08
N VAL A 278 -7.87 -15.64 14.11
CA VAL A 278 -7.89 -16.46 15.34
C VAL A 278 -8.85 -15.92 16.39
N PHE A 279 -8.87 -14.60 16.60
CA PHE A 279 -9.66 -13.98 17.68
C PHE A 279 -11.14 -14.38 17.71
N PRO A 280 -11.85 -14.53 16.56
CA PRO A 280 -13.25 -14.98 16.54
C PRO A 280 -13.53 -16.32 17.23
N TYR A 281 -12.55 -17.23 17.29
CA TYR A 281 -12.68 -18.54 17.92
C TYR A 281 -12.72 -18.50 19.45
N PHE A 282 -12.39 -17.36 20.04
CA PHE A 282 -12.55 -17.13 21.48
C PHE A 282 -13.86 -16.40 21.83
N LEU A 283 -14.65 -16.00 20.83
CA LEU A 283 -15.88 -15.24 21.03
C LEU A 283 -17.15 -16.08 20.92
N LEU A 284 -17.10 -17.17 20.15
CA LEU A 284 -18.27 -17.96 19.78
C LEU A 284 -18.11 -19.41 20.26
N GLU A 285 -19.24 -20.05 20.58
CA GLU A 285 -19.29 -21.43 21.10
C GLU A 285 -19.27 -22.50 20.00
N ASN A 286 -19.36 -22.11 18.72
CA ASN A 286 -19.35 -23.03 17.58
C ASN A 286 -18.30 -22.61 16.54
N SER A 287 -17.50 -23.57 16.05
CA SER A 287 -16.41 -23.33 15.11
C SER A 287 -16.87 -22.82 13.74
N TYR A 288 -18.06 -23.18 13.26
CA TYR A 288 -18.59 -22.65 12.00
C TYR A 288 -18.97 -21.18 12.12
N GLY A 289 -19.54 -20.77 13.25
CA GLY A 289 -19.82 -19.36 13.54
C GLY A 289 -18.53 -18.56 13.64
N ALA A 290 -17.54 -19.08 14.38
CA ALA A 290 -16.21 -18.50 14.50
C ALA A 290 -15.51 -18.38 13.14
N LEU A 291 -15.60 -19.41 12.30
CA LEU A 291 -15.05 -19.43 10.95
C LEU A 291 -15.68 -18.35 10.06
N ALA A 292 -17.00 -18.18 10.10
CA ALA A 292 -17.67 -17.14 9.31
C ALA A 292 -17.17 -15.74 9.71
N LEU A 293 -17.03 -15.48 11.01
CA LEU A 293 -16.50 -14.21 11.51
C LEU A 293 -15.00 -14.05 11.22
N SER A 294 -14.23 -15.13 11.23
CA SER A 294 -12.82 -15.21 10.86
C SER A 294 -12.59 -14.87 9.38
N ILE A 295 -13.37 -15.46 8.47
CA ILE A 295 -13.33 -15.14 7.04
C ILE A 295 -13.69 -13.66 6.81
N LEU A 296 -14.71 -13.15 7.52
CA LEU A 296 -15.12 -11.75 7.40
C LEU A 296 -14.03 -10.79 7.88
N SER A 297 -13.50 -11.01 9.09
CA SER A 297 -12.46 -10.15 9.68
C SER A 297 -11.18 -10.18 8.84
N ALA A 298 -10.70 -11.37 8.49
CA ALA A 298 -9.51 -11.55 7.67
C ALA A 298 -9.70 -10.99 6.26
N GLY A 299 -10.88 -11.17 5.66
CA GLY A 299 -11.22 -10.61 4.36
C GLY A 299 -11.18 -9.09 4.34
N ILE A 300 -11.73 -8.42 5.37
CA ILE A 300 -11.63 -6.96 5.50
C ILE A 300 -10.17 -6.52 5.57
N VAL A 301 -9.34 -7.20 6.38
CA VAL A 301 -7.93 -6.84 6.52
C VAL A 301 -7.16 -7.09 5.21
N LEU A 302 -7.38 -8.22 4.53
CA LEU A 302 -6.78 -8.53 3.22
C LEU A 302 -7.16 -7.51 2.14
N ALA A 303 -8.39 -7.01 2.15
CA ALA A 303 -8.82 -5.96 1.23
C ALA A 303 -8.10 -4.64 1.53
N ILE A 304 -7.93 -4.28 2.81
CA ILE A 304 -7.21 -3.08 3.23
C ILE A 304 -5.73 -3.17 2.85
N THR A 305 -5.06 -4.27 3.19
CA THR A 305 -3.64 -4.47 2.86
C THR A 305 -3.42 -4.60 1.37
N GLY A 306 -4.27 -5.32 0.65
CA GLY A 306 -4.19 -5.43 -0.81
C GLY A 306 -4.35 -4.07 -1.50
N SER A 307 -5.24 -3.21 -0.97
CA SER A 307 -5.38 -1.83 -1.44
C SER A 307 -4.11 -1.01 -1.20
N PHE A 308 -3.51 -1.18 -0.03
CA PHE A 308 -2.28 -0.50 0.33
C PHE A 308 -1.07 -0.98 -0.48
N VAL A 309 -0.96 -2.29 -0.78
CA VAL A 309 0.08 -2.81 -1.69
C VAL A 309 -0.10 -2.23 -3.10
N ALA A 310 -1.32 -2.22 -3.63
CA ALA A 310 -1.58 -1.64 -4.94
C ALA A 310 -1.21 -0.16 -5.02
N PHE A 311 -1.53 0.59 -3.97
CA PHE A 311 -1.14 1.98 -3.82
C PHE A 311 0.39 2.16 -3.92
N LEU A 312 1.16 1.44 -3.11
CA LEU A 312 2.63 1.50 -3.16
C LEU A 312 3.20 1.06 -4.51
N SER A 313 2.51 0.17 -5.20
CA SER A 313 2.99 -0.45 -6.44
C SER A 313 2.54 0.29 -7.70
N GLY A 314 1.70 1.32 -7.60
CA GLY A 314 1.16 2.00 -8.78
C GLY A 314 0.13 1.17 -9.56
N ILE A 315 -0.47 0.13 -8.94
CA ILE A 315 -1.37 -0.84 -9.60
C ILE A 315 -2.82 -0.52 -9.25
N SER A 316 -3.77 -1.01 -10.07
CA SER A 316 -5.20 -0.91 -9.76
C SER A 316 -5.53 -1.59 -8.43
N ILE A 317 -6.00 -0.78 -7.47
CA ILE A 317 -6.38 -1.21 -6.13
C ILE A 317 -7.48 -2.27 -6.15
N LYS A 318 -8.55 -2.05 -6.92
CA LYS A 318 -9.65 -3.03 -7.02
C LYS A 318 -9.13 -4.40 -7.49
N LYS A 319 -8.21 -4.43 -8.46
CA LYS A 319 -7.61 -5.68 -8.93
C LYS A 319 -6.82 -6.36 -7.82
N LYS A 320 -5.95 -5.62 -7.12
CA LYS A 320 -5.08 -6.20 -6.09
C LYS A 320 -5.84 -6.62 -4.83
N ALA A 321 -6.86 -5.87 -4.42
CA ALA A 321 -7.71 -6.26 -3.30
C ALA A 321 -8.50 -7.55 -3.62
N ILE A 322 -9.05 -7.66 -4.84
CA ILE A 322 -9.72 -8.90 -5.28
C ILE A 322 -8.72 -10.06 -5.35
N GLU A 323 -7.52 -9.83 -5.89
CA GLU A 323 -6.46 -10.85 -5.96
C GLU A 323 -6.13 -11.40 -4.55
N MET A 324 -5.92 -10.52 -3.57
CA MET A 324 -5.61 -10.91 -2.19
C MET A 324 -6.76 -11.68 -1.52
N LEU A 325 -8.01 -11.22 -1.72
CA LEU A 325 -9.19 -11.94 -1.23
C LEU A 325 -9.31 -13.34 -1.85
N MET A 326 -9.10 -13.44 -3.16
CA MET A 326 -9.18 -14.72 -3.89
C MET A 326 -8.13 -15.70 -3.39
N VAL A 327 -6.87 -15.26 -3.24
CA VAL A 327 -5.79 -16.10 -2.73
C VAL A 327 -6.08 -16.56 -1.30
N GLY A 328 -6.48 -15.64 -0.41
CA GLY A 328 -6.81 -15.97 0.98
C GLY A 328 -7.97 -16.94 1.11
N PHE A 329 -9.07 -16.71 0.40
CA PHE A 329 -10.24 -17.58 0.46
C PHE A 329 -10.03 -18.92 -0.26
N ALA A 330 -9.21 -18.96 -1.31
CA ALA A 330 -8.82 -20.21 -1.94
C ALA A 330 -8.01 -21.09 -0.97
N ALA A 331 -7.03 -20.52 -0.26
CA ALA A 331 -6.27 -21.22 0.76
C ALA A 331 -7.17 -21.76 1.90
N ALA A 332 -8.07 -20.90 2.39
CA ALA A 332 -9.08 -21.26 3.39
C ALA A 332 -9.97 -22.43 2.93
N GLY A 333 -10.54 -22.33 1.73
CA GLY A 333 -11.41 -23.36 1.16
C GLY A 333 -10.69 -24.69 0.90
N PHE A 334 -9.46 -24.63 0.39
CA PHE A 334 -8.64 -25.83 0.18
C PHE A 334 -8.31 -26.54 1.50
N SER A 335 -7.87 -25.78 2.51
CA SER A 335 -7.56 -26.32 3.83
C SER A 335 -8.80 -26.88 4.53
N TYR A 336 -9.95 -26.19 4.46
CA TYR A 336 -11.22 -26.70 4.96
C TYR A 336 -11.59 -28.04 4.33
N PHE A 337 -11.43 -28.16 3.00
CA PHE A 337 -11.70 -29.41 2.29
C PHE A 337 -10.79 -30.55 2.75
N ILE A 338 -9.49 -30.29 2.93
CA ILE A 338 -8.56 -31.27 3.51
C ILE A 338 -8.98 -31.66 4.93
N GLY A 339 -9.32 -30.69 5.77
CA GLY A 339 -9.79 -30.94 7.13
C GLY A 339 -11.05 -31.80 7.15
N ARG A 340 -11.98 -31.57 6.21
CA ARG A 340 -13.19 -32.38 6.08
C ARG A 340 -12.88 -33.82 5.67
N ILE A 341 -11.94 -34.03 4.74
CA ILE A 341 -11.47 -35.37 4.37
C ILE A 341 -10.83 -36.05 5.58
N ALA A 342 -9.98 -35.35 6.33
CA ALA A 342 -9.33 -35.90 7.51
C ALA A 342 -10.35 -36.33 8.58
N ASN A 343 -11.37 -35.50 8.84
CA ASN A 343 -12.44 -35.83 9.76
C ASN A 343 -13.20 -37.11 9.34
N LEU A 344 -13.47 -37.28 8.03
CA LEU A 344 -14.14 -38.47 7.49
C LEU A 344 -13.26 -39.74 7.53
N LEU A 345 -11.96 -39.62 7.24
CA LEU A 345 -11.04 -40.76 7.16
C LEU A 345 -10.62 -41.28 8.53
N PHE A 346 -10.36 -40.38 9.47
CA PHE A 346 -9.79 -40.73 10.77
C PHE A 346 -10.85 -40.87 11.86
N GLY A 347 -12.13 -40.65 11.53
CA GLY A 347 -13.25 -40.88 12.46
C GLY A 347 -13.05 -40.15 13.78
N ILE A 348 -12.69 -38.87 13.72
CA ILE A 348 -12.44 -38.04 14.91
C ILE A 348 -13.80 -37.85 15.60
N GLU A 349 -14.18 -38.84 16.43
CA GLU A 349 -15.33 -38.77 17.32
C GLU A 349 -14.98 -37.78 18.44
N ILE A 350 -15.56 -36.60 18.33
CA ILE A 350 -15.46 -35.54 19.33
C ILE A 350 -16.31 -35.99 20.51
N SER A 351 -15.64 -36.51 21.54
CA SER A 351 -16.26 -36.80 22.85
C SER A 351 -16.35 -35.55 23.73
#